data_AF-A0A9X9F8F8-F1
#
_entry.id   AF-A0A9X9F8F8-F1
#
_cell.length_a   1.000
_cell.length_b   1.000
_cell.length_c   1.000
_cell.angle_alpha   90.00
_cell.angle_beta   90.00
_cell.angle_gamma   90.00
#
_symmetry.space_group_name_H-M   'P 1'
#
loop_
_entity.id
_entity.type
_entity.pdbx_description
1 polymer ?
#
loop_
_entity_poly.entity_id
_entity_poly.type
_entity_poly.pdbx_seq_one_letter_code
_entity_poly.pdbx_strand_id
1 'polypeptide(L)'
;MDIFQHGESDRLLTWKQRYKLNTDKIKTGKMQEGAEVVRDLMRIQKEKALNASEKKMLDNAYEFLISELGLIEGITENQIKSFC
;
A
#
# COMPACT_ATOMS: atom_id res chain seq x y z
N MET A 1 -16.69 2.37 5.77
CA MET A 1 -15.62 2.06 4.79
C MET A 1 -14.31 2.08 5.58
N ASP A 2 -14.13 1.13 6.50
CA ASP A 2 -13.13 1.22 7.57
C ASP A 2 -12.01 0.17 7.41
N ILE A 3 -12.07 -0.60 6.32
CA ILE A 3 -11.24 -1.79 6.12
C ILE A 3 -9.75 -1.42 5.94
N PHE A 4 -9.47 -0.22 5.43
CA PHE A 4 -8.10 0.12 5.04
C PHE A 4 -7.25 0.68 6.19
N GLN A 5 -7.84 1.27 7.23
CA GLN A 5 -7.07 1.89 8.33
C GLN A 5 -6.71 0.91 9.46
N HIS A 6 -7.45 -0.21 9.59
CA HIS A 6 -7.40 -1.11 10.75
C HIS A 6 -6.61 -2.42 10.52
N GLY A 7 -5.44 -2.33 9.87
CA GLY A 7 -4.53 -3.47 9.73
C GLY A 7 -3.24 -3.30 10.52
N GLU A 8 -2.82 -4.35 11.23
CA GLU A 8 -1.48 -4.43 11.82
C GLU A 8 -0.44 -4.58 10.70
N SER A 9 0.62 -3.78 10.77
CA SER A 9 1.75 -3.89 9.85
C SER A 9 2.73 -4.92 10.40
N ASP A 10 3.24 -5.82 9.56
CA ASP A 10 4.15 -6.90 9.99
C ASP A 10 5.57 -6.33 10.26
N ARG A 11 5.70 -5.63 11.40
CA ARG A 11 6.88 -4.84 11.79
C ARG A 11 8.14 -5.68 12.04
N LEU A 12 7.98 -6.99 12.30
CA LEU A 12 9.08 -7.90 12.61
C LEU A 12 9.86 -8.37 11.38
N LEU A 13 9.34 -8.13 10.17
CA LEU A 13 9.96 -8.60 8.95
C LEU A 13 11.17 -7.76 8.53
N THR A 14 12.17 -8.38 7.92
CA THR A 14 13.25 -7.65 7.23
C THR A 14 12.72 -6.96 5.97
N TRP A 15 13.45 -5.97 5.46
CA TRP A 15 13.05 -5.27 4.22
C TRP A 15 12.89 -6.22 3.03
N LYS A 16 13.75 -7.24 2.90
CA LYS A 16 13.67 -8.24 1.81
C LYS A 16 12.43 -9.11 1.92
N GLN A 17 12.08 -9.53 3.14
CA GLN A 17 10.87 -10.33 3.38
C GLN A 17 9.61 -9.50 3.10
N ARG A 18 9.54 -8.25 3.59
CA ARG A 18 8.44 -7.33 3.27
C ARG A 18 8.33 -7.10 1.77
N TYR A 19 9.43 -6.84 1.08
CA TYR A 19 9.42 -6.62 -0.37
C TYR A 19 8.83 -7.82 -1.11
N LYS A 20 9.23 -9.05 -0.74
CA LYS A 20 8.66 -10.26 -1.34
C LYS A 20 7.16 -10.38 -1.07
N LEU A 21 6.72 -10.26 0.18
CA LEU A 21 5.30 -10.34 0.54
C LEU A 21 4.46 -9.26 -0.14
N ASN A 22 4.94 -8.01 -0.16
CA ASN A 22 4.25 -6.91 -0.82
C ASN A 22 4.16 -7.13 -2.32
N THR A 23 5.21 -7.67 -2.94
CA THR A 23 5.18 -8.05 -4.36
C THR A 23 4.14 -9.13 -4.61
N ASP A 24 4.08 -10.16 -3.76
CA ASP A 24 3.11 -11.25 -3.90
C ASP A 24 1.67 -10.74 -3.70
N LYS A 25 1.43 -9.84 -2.74
CA LYS A 25 0.16 -9.12 -2.52
C LYS A 25 -0.26 -8.29 -3.73
N ILE A 26 0.64 -7.49 -4.30
CA ILE A 26 0.33 -6.69 -5.51
C ILE A 26 -0.05 -7.61 -6.68
N LYS A 27 0.64 -8.74 -6.83
CA LYS A 27 0.38 -9.71 -7.91
C LYS A 27 -0.96 -10.42 -7.79
N THR A 28 -1.58 -10.48 -6.61
CA THR A 28 -2.91 -11.09 -6.49
C THR A 28 -4.00 -10.27 -7.19
N GLY A 29 -3.72 -8.99 -7.46
CA GLY A 29 -4.69 -8.07 -8.06
C GLY A 29 -5.85 -7.72 -7.11
N LYS A 30 -5.80 -8.11 -5.83
CA LYS A 30 -6.84 -7.75 -4.87
C LYS A 30 -6.62 -6.34 -4.35
N MET A 31 -7.63 -5.50 -4.53
CA MET A 31 -7.62 -4.10 -4.07
C MET A 31 -7.24 -3.97 -2.58
N GLN A 32 -7.78 -4.83 -1.71
CA GLN A 32 -7.50 -4.80 -0.26
C GLN A 32 -6.04 -5.08 0.07
N GLU A 33 -5.42 -6.02 -0.65
CA GLU A 33 -4.00 -6.35 -0.45
C GLU A 33 -3.09 -5.23 -0.96
N GLY A 34 -3.45 -4.61 -2.09
CA GLY A 34 -2.75 -3.41 -2.60
C GLY A 34 -2.84 -2.22 -1.63
N ALA A 35 -4.01 -1.98 -1.05
CA ALA A 35 -4.22 -0.93 -0.07
C ALA A 35 -3.42 -1.16 1.23
N GLU A 36 -3.32 -2.42 1.67
CA GLU A 36 -2.46 -2.80 2.79
C GLU A 36 -0.98 -2.50 2.52
N VAL A 37 -0.49 -2.81 1.32
CA VAL A 37 0.90 -2.50 0.93
C VAL A 37 1.16 -1.01 0.95
N VAL A 38 0.26 -0.20 0.38
CA VAL A 38 0.36 1.27 0.38
C VAL A 38 0.41 1.79 1.82
N ARG A 39 -0.54 1.38 2.65
CA ARG A 39 -0.62 1.79 4.07
C ARG A 39 0.67 1.47 4.82
N ASP A 40 1.17 0.24 4.71
CA ASP A 40 2.34 -0.20 5.46
C ASP A 40 3.61 0.56 5.01
N LEU A 41 3.78 0.78 3.71
CA LEU A 41 4.91 1.57 3.18
C LEU A 41 4.82 3.05 3.58
N MET A 42 3.62 3.65 3.61
CA MET A 42 3.41 5.02 4.08
C MET A 42 3.70 5.16 5.58
N ARG A 43 3.29 4.19 6.39
CA ARG A 43 3.65 4.14 7.83
C ARG A 43 5.16 4.07 8.03
N ILE A 44 5.83 3.21 7.26
CA ILE A 44 7.30 3.13 7.30
C ILE A 44 7.91 4.47 6.87
N GLN A 45 7.38 5.11 5.82
CA GLN A 45 7.88 6.42 5.35
C GLN A 45 7.79 7.51 6.42
N LYS A 46 6.74 7.48 7.26
CA LYS A 46 6.59 8.40 8.41
C LYS A 46 7.62 8.13 9.51
N GLU A 47 8.00 6.88 9.73
CA GLU A 47 8.98 6.50 10.75
C GLU A 47 10.44 6.65 10.26
N LYS A 48 10.69 6.41 8.96
CA LYS A 48 12.01 6.49 8.33
C LYS A 48 11.92 6.69 6.82
N ALA A 49 12.98 7.21 6.21
CA ALA A 49 13.06 7.30 4.76
C ALA A 49 13.02 5.90 4.11
N LEU A 50 12.17 5.76 3.09
CA LEU A 50 12.15 4.58 2.23
C LEU A 50 13.40 4.54 1.35
N ASN A 51 13.93 3.34 1.09
CA ASN A 51 14.95 3.19 0.06
C ASN A 51 14.33 3.27 -1.35
N ALA A 52 15.18 3.35 -2.39
CA ALA A 52 14.72 3.51 -3.77
C ALA A 52 13.75 2.39 -4.24
N SER A 53 13.98 1.14 -3.82
CA SER A 53 13.11 0.01 -4.16
C SER A 53 11.77 0.05 -3.42
N GLU A 54 11.79 0.40 -2.13
CA GLU A 54 10.58 0.59 -1.32
C GLU A 54 9.73 1.77 -1.84
N LYS A 55 10.39 2.88 -2.22
CA LYS A 55 9.70 4.03 -2.82
C LYS A 55 9.04 3.65 -4.15
N LYS A 56 9.79 2.99 -5.05
CA LYS A 56 9.24 2.51 -6.32
C LYS A 56 8.07 1.55 -6.12
N MET A 57 8.14 0.69 -5.10
CA MET A 57 7.04 -0.21 -4.75
C MET A 57 5.81 0.55 -4.25
N LEU A 58 6.00 1.58 -3.42
CA LEU A 58 4.90 2.43 -2.96
C LEU A 58 4.23 3.12 -4.15
N ASP A 59 5.02 3.74 -5.03
CA ASP A 59 4.50 4.44 -6.22
C ASP A 59 3.68 3.48 -7.10
N ASN A 60 4.22 2.29 -7.39
CA ASN A 60 3.51 1.27 -8.18
C ASN A 60 2.23 0.77 -7.49
N ALA A 61 2.27 0.53 -6.18
CA ALA A 61 1.11 0.05 -5.43
C ALA A 61 0.02 1.13 -5.36
N TYR A 62 0.43 2.40 -5.29
CA TYR A 62 -0.46 3.56 -5.28
C TYR A 62 -1.15 3.75 -6.64
N GLU A 63 -0.39 3.69 -7.75
CA GLU A 63 -0.96 3.73 -9.10
C GLU A 63 -1.93 2.58 -9.38
N PHE A 64 -1.58 1.36 -8.93
CA PHE A 64 -2.47 0.20 -9.01
C PHE A 64 -3.76 0.44 -8.24
N LEU A 65 -3.66 0.93 -7.00
CA LEU A 65 -4.84 1.18 -6.17
C LEU A 65 -5.73 2.28 -6.76
N ILE A 66 -5.16 3.35 -7.30
CA ILE A 66 -5.91 4.38 -8.04
C ILE A 66 -6.63 3.78 -9.24
N SER A 67 -5.96 2.94 -10.01
CA SER A 67 -6.54 2.32 -11.21
C SER A 67 -7.75 1.44 -10.85
N GLU A 68 -7.64 0.61 -9.81
CA GLU A 68 -8.75 -0.22 -9.33
C GLU A 68 -9.88 0.63 -8.74
N LEU A 69 -9.56 1.68 -7.98
CA LEU A 69 -10.56 2.58 -7.40
C LEU A 69 -11.27 3.43 -8.44
N GLY A 70 -10.57 3.87 -9.48
CA GLY A 70 -11.17 4.62 -10.59
C GLY A 70 -12.17 3.79 -11.39
N LEU A 71 -12.03 2.46 -11.39
CA LEU A 71 -13.01 1.54 -11.99
C LEU A 71 -14.25 1.33 -11.10
N ILE A 72 -14.11 1.52 -9.78
CA ILE A 72 -15.21 1.40 -8.82
C ILE A 72 -15.80 2.81 -8.62
N GLU A 73 -16.77 3.17 -9.47
CA GLU A 73 -17.48 4.46 -9.40
C GLU A 73 -17.90 4.81 -7.96
N GLY A 74 -17.18 5.74 -7.32
CA GLY A 74 -17.61 6.33 -6.03
C GLY A 74 -16.53 6.59 -4.99
N ILE A 75 -15.28 6.13 -5.17
CA ILE A 75 -14.18 6.46 -4.25
C ILE A 75 -13.26 7.49 -4.91
N THR A 76 -13.32 8.72 -4.41
CA THR A 76 -12.47 9.83 -4.88
C THR A 76 -11.05 9.72 -4.33
N GLU A 77 -10.06 10.21 -5.07
CA GLU A 77 -8.64 10.33 -4.65
C GLU A 77 -8.44 10.82 -3.21
N ASN A 78 -9.38 11.59 -2.68
CA ASN A 78 -9.39 12.09 -1.32
C ASN A 78 -9.40 10.98 -0.25
N GLN A 79 -10.04 9.83 -0.50
CA GLN A 79 -9.97 8.70 0.45
C GLN A 79 -8.57 8.10 0.50
N ILE A 80 -7.88 8.03 -0.65
CA ILE A 80 -6.50 7.55 -0.72
C ILE A 80 -5.56 8.54 -0.03
N LYS A 81 -5.80 9.85 -0.16
CA LYS A 81 -5.06 10.87 0.59
C LYS A 81 -5.23 10.75 2.11
N SER A 82 -6.29 10.09 2.61
CA SER A 82 -6.44 9.82 4.05
C SER A 82 -5.51 8.73 4.59
N PHE A 83 -4.76 8.03 3.72
CA PHE A 83 -3.67 7.14 4.16
C PHE A 83 -2.44 7.92 4.64
N CYS A 84 -2.31 9.20 4.25
CA CYS A 84 -1.32 10.15 4.78
C CYS A 84 -1.68 10.60 6.19
#